data_AF-A0A2P4SP34-F1
#
_entry.id   AF-A0A2P4SP34-F1
#
_cell.length_a   1.000
_cell.length_b   1.000
_cell.length_c   1.000
_cell.angle_alpha   90.00
_cell.angle_beta   90.00
_cell.angle_gamma   90.00
#
_symmetry.space_group_name_H-M   'P 1'
#
loop_
_entity.id
_entity.type
_entity.pdbx_description
1 polymer ?
#
loop_
_entity_poly.entity_id
_entity_poly.type
_entity_poly.pdbx_seq_one_letter_code
_entity_poly.pdbx_strand_id
1 'polypeptide(L)' 'CGFLLWCMAPSPSNGAEFLYHRIIRPFFLKHEAQLDNVVKDLKDKAAETADTIAKEAKKATVNLLGEEKKST' A
#
# COMPACT_ATOMS: atom_id res chain seq x y z
N CYS A 1 -25.46 4.72 10.72
CA CYS A 1 -25.16 3.27 10.84
C CYS A 1 -25.76 2.41 9.72
N GLY A 2 -26.89 2.77 9.10
CA GLY A 2 -27.51 1.96 8.02
C GLY A 2 -26.60 1.68 6.82
N PHE A 3 -25.79 2.66 6.40
CA PHE A 3 -24.79 2.49 5.34
C PHE A 3 -23.73 1.43 5.69
N LEU A 4 -23.16 1.49 6.89
CA LEU A 4 -22.15 0.53 7.35
C LEU A 4 -22.73 -0.89 7.53
N LEU A 5 -23.96 -1.00 8.03
CA LEU A 5 -24.67 -2.28 8.12
C LEU A 5 -24.98 -2.87 6.74
N TRP A 6 -25.35 -2.04 5.78
CA TRP A 6 -25.50 -2.44 4.38
C TRP A 6 -24.17 -2.89 3.77
N CYS A 7 -23.05 -2.26 4.14
CA CYS A 7 -21.70 -2.67 3.70
C CYS A 7 -21.23 -4.00 4.33
N MET A 8 -21.74 -4.38 5.50
CA MET A 8 -21.36 -5.61 6.20
C MET A 8 -22.38 -6.76 6.03
N ALA A 9 -23.58 -6.46 5.52
CA ALA A 9 -24.59 -7.47 5.25
C ALA A 9 -24.09 -8.41 4.13
N PRO A 10 -24.10 -9.75 4.34
CA PRO A 10 -23.72 -10.73 3.32
C PRO A 10 -24.85 -10.81 2.27
N SER A 11 -25.00 -9.75 1.48
CA SER A 11 -25.94 -9.67 0.39
C SER A 11 -25.14 -9.66 -0.92
N PRO A 12 -25.52 -10.44 -1.94
CA PRO A 12 -24.94 -10.33 -3.28
C PRO A 12 -25.11 -8.93 -3.91
N SER A 13 -25.92 -8.06 -3.28
CA SER A 13 -25.95 -6.61 -3.48
C SER A 13 -25.15 -5.87 -2.39
N ASN A 14 -23.87 -6.19 -2.24
CA ASN A 14 -22.93 -5.45 -1.39
C ASN A 14 -23.06 -3.96 -1.74
N GLY A 15 -23.58 -3.13 -0.84
CA GLY A 15 -23.72 -1.69 -1.14
C GLY A 15 -22.39 -1.00 -1.36
N ALA A 16 -21.33 -1.57 -0.80
CA ALA A 16 -19.96 -1.20 -1.11
C ALA A 16 -19.64 -1.45 -2.60
N GLU A 17 -19.99 -2.61 -3.15
CA GLU A 17 -19.77 -2.97 -4.57
C GLU A 17 -20.61 -2.11 -5.51
N PHE A 18 -21.89 -1.91 -5.17
CA PHE A 18 -22.79 -1.06 -5.95
C PHE A 18 -22.32 0.40 -5.97
N LEU A 19 -21.93 0.94 -4.80
CA LEU A 19 -21.33 2.27 -4.70
C LEU A 19 -20.00 2.33 -5.46
N TYR A 20 -19.20 1.26 -5.41
CA TYR A 20 -17.94 1.17 -6.11
C TYR A 20 -18.13 1.26 -7.62
N HIS A 21 -19.00 0.43 -8.19
CA HIS A 21 -19.23 0.40 -9.64
C HIS A 21 -19.99 1.62 -10.16
N ARG A 22 -20.94 2.16 -9.38
CA ARG A 22 -21.84 3.25 -9.83
C ARG A 22 -21.29 4.65 -9.60
N ILE A 23 -20.55 4.86 -8.51
CA ILE A 23 -20.09 6.19 -8.08
C ILE A 23 -18.57 6.29 -8.05
N ILE A 24 -17.87 5.34 -7.41
CA ILE A 24 -16.41 5.40 -7.27
C ILE A 24 -15.74 5.24 -8.63
N ARG A 25 -16.11 4.22 -9.42
CA ARG A 25 -15.53 3.91 -10.73
C ARG A 25 -15.59 5.09 -11.74
N PRO A 26 -16.74 5.75 -11.99
CA PRO A 26 -16.76 6.88 -12.91
C PRO A 26 -16.01 8.11 -12.37
N PHE A 27 -15.94 8.29 -11.06
CA PHE A 27 -15.17 9.39 -10.46
C PHE A 27 -13.66 9.12 -10.52
N PHE A 28 -13.25 7.88 -10.28
CA PHE A 28 -11.88 7.38 -10.36
C PHE A 28 -11.35 7.47 -11.79
N LEU A 29 -12.11 7.03 -12.80
CA LEU A 29 -11.77 7.21 -14.23
C LEU A 29 -11.64 8.69 -14.61
N LYS A 30 -12.50 9.55 -14.07
CA LYS A 30 -12.44 11.00 -14.37
C LYS A 30 -11.24 11.70 -13.73
N HIS A 31 -10.67 11.14 -12.65
CA HIS A 31 -9.50 11.66 -11.93
C HIS A 31 -8.31 10.71 -12.03
N GLU A 32 -8.33 9.79 -13.00
CA GLU A 32 -7.32 8.75 -13.18
C GLU A 32 -5.93 9.36 -13.31
N ALA A 33 -5.79 10.47 -14.04
CA ALA A 33 -4.52 11.19 -14.14
C ALA A 33 -3.99 11.68 -12.78
N GLN A 34 -4.84 12.11 -11.86
CA GLN A 34 -4.38 12.54 -10.53
C GLN A 34 -4.05 11.35 -9.64
N LEU A 35 -4.88 10.29 -9.71
CA LEU A 35 -4.65 9.07 -8.96
C LEU A 35 -3.42 8.32 -9.43
N ASP A 36 -3.15 8.30 -10.74
CA ASP A 36 -1.97 7.66 -11.32
C ASP A 36 -0.69 8.37 -10.88
N ASN A 37 -0.70 9.71 -10.83
CA ASN A 37 0.42 10.48 -10.25
C ASN A 37 0.61 10.18 -8.75
N VAL A 38 -0.47 10.15 -7.96
CA VAL A 38 -0.39 9.86 -6.52
C VAL A 38 0.07 8.42 -6.26
N VAL A 39 -0.42 7.44 -7.02
CA VAL A 39 -0.01 6.04 -6.93
C VAL A 39 1.44 5.88 -7.34
N LYS A 40 1.89 6.60 -8.37
CA LYS A 40 3.29 6.62 -8.79
C LYS A 40 4.20 7.21 -7.71
N ASP A 41 3.85 8.35 -7.13
CA ASP A 41 4.60 8.96 -6.02
C ASP A 41 4.65 8.05 -4.79
N LEU A 42 3.53 7.37 -4.46
CA LEU A 42 3.47 6.39 -3.38
C LEU A 42 4.37 5.18 -3.67
N LYS A 43 4.36 4.68 -4.91
CA LYS A 43 5.19 3.57 -5.34
C LYS A 43 6.68 3.92 -5.32
N ASP A 44 7.05 5.10 -5.82
CA ASP A 44 8.42 5.59 -5.83
C ASP A 44 8.93 5.79 -4.39
N LYS A 45 8.13 6.39 -3.50
CA LYS A 45 8.45 6.50 -2.06
C LYS A 45 8.56 5.15 -1.36
N ALA A 46 7.65 4.23 -1.66
CA ALA A 46 7.69 2.89 -1.08
C ALA A 46 8.94 2.12 -1.55
N ALA A 47 9.31 2.25 -2.83
CA ALA A 47 10.53 1.67 -3.37
C ALA A 47 11.77 2.27 -2.71
N GLU A 48 11.88 3.60 -2.61
CA GLU A 48 12.99 4.28 -1.93
C GLU A 48 13.11 3.83 -0.47
N THR A 49 11.98 3.75 0.24
CA THR A 49 11.94 3.31 1.63
C THR A 49 12.38 1.85 1.75
N ALA A 50 11.91 0.97 0.87
CA ALA A 50 12.29 -0.44 0.84
C ALA A 50 13.78 -0.63 0.52
N ASP A 51 14.34 0.12 -0.43
CA ASP A 51 15.76 0.11 -0.77
C ASP A 51 16.61 0.61 0.41
N THR A 52 16.16 1.66 1.09
CA THR A 52 16.84 2.19 2.28
C THR A 52 16.83 1.16 3.42
N ILE A 53 15.68 0.55 3.69
CA ILE A 53 15.56 -0.52 4.70
C ILE A 53 16.43 -1.72 4.32
N ALA A 54 16.43 -2.13 3.06
CA ALA A 54 17.25 -3.25 2.59
C ALA A 54 18.75 -2.94 2.71
N LYS A 55 19.16 -1.70 2.43
CA LYS A 55 20.55 -1.24 2.57
C LYS A 55 20.98 -1.21 4.04
N GLU A 56 20.14 -0.67 4.93
CA GLU A 56 20.41 -0.65 6.36
C GLU A 56 20.41 -2.07 6.95
N ALA A 57 19.50 -2.95 6.53
CA ALA A 57 19.49 -4.35 6.93
C ALA A 57 20.76 -5.06 6.48
N LYS A 58 21.19 -4.88 5.22
CA LYS A 58 22.46 -5.44 4.73
C LYS A 58 23.65 -4.91 5.52
N LYS A 59 23.70 -3.61 5.83
CA LYS A 59 24.77 -2.99 6.60
C LYS A 59 24.79 -3.50 8.05
N ALA A 60 23.63 -3.63 8.69
CA ALA A 60 23.49 -4.21 10.01
C ALA A 60 23.96 -5.66 10.03
N THR A 61 23.56 -6.48 9.05
CA THR A 61 24.03 -7.87 8.93
C THR A 61 25.53 -7.97 8.72
N VAL A 62 26.14 -7.11 7.88
CA VAL A 62 27.60 -7.07 7.68
C VAL A 62 28.33 -6.66 8.96
N ASN A 63 27.81 -5.68 9.70
CA ASN A 63 28.38 -5.28 10.98
C ASN A 63 28.30 -6.41 12.01
N LEU A 64 27.15 -7.08 12.13
CA LEU A 64 26.97 -8.22 13.04
C LEU A 64 27.93 -9.38 12.70
N LEU A 65 28.09 -9.71 11.41
CA LEU A 65 29.02 -10.75 10.96
C LEU A 65 30.49 -10.35 11.20
N GLY A 66 30.80 -9.05 11.11
CA GLY A 66 32.12 -8.51 11.41
C GLY A 66 32.45 -8.54 12.91
N GLU A 67 31.46 -8.30 13.77
CA GLU A 67 31.63 -8.42 15.23
C GLU A 67 31.82 -9.88 15.66
N GLU A 68 31.09 -10.82 15.04
CA GLU A 68 31.27 -12.26 15.28
C GLU A 68 32.71 -12.73 14.95
N LYS A 69 33.27 -12.27 13.82
CA LYS A 69 34.65 -12.58 13.42
C LYS A 69 35.74 -11.92 14.27
N LYS A 70 35.42 -10.88 15.04
CA LYS A 70 36.40 -10.18 15.88
C LYS A 70 36.45 -10.73 17.32
N SER A 71 35.46 -11.52 17.71
CA SER A 71 35.36 -12.13 19.04
C SER A 71 35.84 -13.59 19.11
N THR A 72 36.33 -14.16 18.01
CA THR A 72 37.04 -15.46 17.94
C THR A 72 38.49 -15.23 17.58
#